data_AF-A0AAW2FQP0-F1
#
_entry.id   AF-A0AAW2FQP0-F1
#
_cell.length_a   1.000
_cell.length_b   1.000
_cell.length_c   1.000
_cell.angle_alpha   90.00
_cell.angle_beta   90.00
_cell.angle_gamma   90.00
#
_symmetry.space_group_name_H-M   'P 1'
#
loop_
_entity.id
_entity.type
_entity.pdbx_description
1 polymer ?
#
loop_
_entity_poly.entity_id
_entity_poly.type
_entity_poly.pdbx_seq_one_letter_code
_entity_poly.pdbx_strand_id
1 'polypeptide(L)'
;MDCLLCSAIFLGCIAMLFVFVRRNFSSRTKVPKLPETWWTPGTENAADHYIRSYKVTFTEEVVKDLKYRLNHTRPLTPPLKNVAWTYGTNTDALSKFLDYWANNYNFEEREKHINQYPQFKTNIQGRRVIVN
;
A
#
# COMPACT_ATOMS: atom_id res chain seq x y z
N MET A 1 66.62 16.99 -24.12
CA MET A 1 65.25 16.80 -24.65
C MET A 1 64.52 15.66 -23.94
N ASP A 2 65.12 15.08 -22.90
CA ASP A 2 64.72 13.77 -22.37
C ASP A 2 63.66 13.86 -21.25
N CYS A 3 63.53 15.04 -20.63
CA CYS A 3 62.59 15.25 -19.52
C CYS A 3 61.12 15.31 -19.98
N LEU A 4 60.85 15.89 -21.16
CA LEU A 4 59.50 15.97 -21.74
C LEU A 4 59.01 14.60 -22.24
N LEU A 5 59.93 13.76 -22.73
CA LEU A 5 59.62 12.40 -23.17
C LEU A 5 59.26 11.51 -21.97
N CYS A 6 60.04 11.59 -20.88
CA CYS A 6 59.76 10.84 -19.64
C CYS A 6 58.43 11.23 -19.00
N SER A 7 58.07 12.52 -18.96
CA SER A 7 56.79 12.97 -18.40
C SER A 7 55.60 12.49 -19.22
N ALA A 8 55.72 12.46 -20.56
CA ALA A 8 54.66 11.98 -21.45
C ALA A 8 54.41 10.47 -21.28
N ILE A 9 55.49 9.67 -21.12
CA ILE A 9 55.38 8.23 -20.88
C ILE A 9 54.71 7.96 -19.52
N PHE A 10 55.09 8.69 -18.46
CA PHE A 10 54.48 8.53 -17.14
C PHE A 10 52.98 8.86 -17.14
N LEU A 11 52.57 9.95 -17.79
CA LEU A 11 51.15 10.31 -17.91
C LEU A 11 50.37 9.26 -18.72
N GLY A 12 50.97 8.71 -19.77
CA GLY A 12 50.39 7.61 -20.55
C GLY A 12 50.21 6.35 -19.72
N CYS A 13 51.21 5.96 -18.92
CA CYS A 13 51.13 4.83 -18.00
C CYS A 13 50.06 5.04 -16.92
N ILE A 14 49.95 6.24 -16.34
CA ILE A 14 48.92 6.58 -15.35
C ILE A 14 47.53 6.53 -15.97
N ALA A 15 47.33 7.08 -17.18
CA ALA A 15 46.05 7.01 -17.89
C ALA A 15 45.67 5.57 -18.22
N MET A 16 46.63 4.76 -18.67
CA MET A 16 46.42 3.35 -18.99
C MET A 16 46.12 2.52 -17.72
N LEU A 17 46.83 2.79 -16.62
CA LEU A 17 46.57 2.20 -15.30
C LEU A 17 45.18 2.62 -14.78
N PHE A 18 44.81 3.88 -14.93
CA PHE A 18 43.50 4.39 -14.52
C PHE A 18 42.37 3.74 -15.33
N VAL A 19 42.53 3.59 -16.64
CA VAL A 19 41.57 2.85 -17.50
C VAL A 19 41.52 1.37 -17.10
N PHE A 20 42.67 0.74 -16.83
CA PHE A 20 42.74 -0.65 -16.42
C PHE A 20 42.08 -0.90 -15.04
N VAL A 21 42.36 -0.03 -14.07
CA VAL A 21 41.73 -0.05 -12.74
C VAL A 21 40.25 0.23 -12.88
N ARG A 22 39.83 1.27 -13.60
CA ARG A 22 38.41 1.56 -13.85
C ARG A 22 37.70 0.39 -14.54
N ARG A 23 38.35 -0.31 -15.48
CA ARG A 23 37.75 -1.47 -16.16
C ARG A 23 37.61 -2.70 -15.26
N ASN A 24 38.58 -2.95 -14.39
CA ASN A 24 38.58 -4.12 -13.50
C ASN A 24 37.82 -3.89 -12.18
N PHE A 25 37.89 -2.69 -11.62
CA PHE A 25 37.31 -2.33 -10.32
C PHE A 25 35.95 -1.64 -10.41
N SER A 26 35.47 -1.23 -11.60
CA SER A 26 34.10 -0.76 -11.76
C SER A 26 33.14 -1.95 -11.74
N SER A 27 32.88 -2.47 -10.54
CA SER A 27 31.87 -3.48 -10.29
C SER A 27 30.50 -2.98 -10.76
N ARG A 28 30.02 -3.51 -11.89
CA ARG A 28 28.60 -3.40 -12.22
C ARG A 28 27.87 -4.26 -11.19
N THR A 29 27.24 -3.64 -10.19
CA THR A 29 26.32 -4.36 -9.31
C THR A 29 25.28 -5.03 -10.20
N LYS A 30 25.19 -6.37 -10.15
CA LYS A 30 24.09 -7.07 -10.81
C LYS A 30 22.82 -6.66 -10.06
N VAL A 31 21.88 -6.02 -10.78
CA VAL A 31 20.56 -5.72 -10.23
C VAL A 31 19.95 -7.04 -9.75
N PRO A 32 19.52 -7.15 -8.48
CA PRO A 32 18.90 -8.37 -7.99
C PRO A 32 17.64 -8.64 -8.81
N LYS A 33 17.54 -9.85 -9.36
CA LYS A 33 16.30 -10.30 -10.01
C LYS A 33 15.31 -10.65 -8.91
N LEU A 34 14.28 -9.83 -8.75
CA LEU A 34 13.17 -10.15 -7.86
C LEU A 34 12.27 -11.20 -8.52
N PRO A 35 11.76 -12.18 -7.78
CA PRO A 35 10.80 -13.12 -8.33
C PRO A 35 9.49 -12.37 -8.67
N GLU A 36 8.99 -12.57 -9.87
CA GLU A 36 7.62 -12.18 -10.25
C GLU A 36 6.64 -13.19 -9.65
N THR A 37 6.37 -13.06 -8.36
CA THR A 37 5.49 -13.97 -7.63
C THR A 37 4.04 -13.78 -8.06
N TRP A 38 3.43 -14.86 -8.54
CA TRP A 38 2.00 -14.90 -8.79
C TRP A 38 1.25 -15.37 -7.54
N TRP A 39 0.27 -14.58 -7.09
CA TRP A 39 -0.39 -14.80 -5.79
C TRP A 39 -1.65 -15.66 -5.88
N THR A 40 -2.10 -16.00 -7.09
CA THR A 40 -3.24 -16.90 -7.35
C THR A 40 -2.85 -17.99 -8.36
N PRO A 41 -2.05 -18.99 -7.96
CA PRO A 41 -1.51 -19.99 -8.88
C PRO A 41 -2.58 -20.65 -9.77
N GLY A 42 -2.27 -20.85 -11.05
CA GLY A 42 -3.18 -21.47 -12.04
C GLY A 42 -4.13 -20.49 -12.75
N THR A 43 -4.00 -19.17 -12.50
CA THR A 43 -4.80 -18.11 -13.14
C THR A 43 -3.98 -17.17 -14.02
N GLU A 44 -2.70 -17.48 -14.22
CA GLU A 44 -1.71 -16.62 -14.90
C GLU A 44 -2.19 -16.22 -16.29
N ASN A 45 -2.68 -17.19 -17.07
CA ASN A 45 -3.11 -16.97 -18.46
C ASN A 45 -4.49 -16.32 -18.59
N ALA A 46 -5.26 -16.26 -17.50
CA ALA A 46 -6.63 -15.72 -17.49
C ALA A 46 -6.69 -14.30 -16.88
N ALA A 47 -5.55 -13.75 -16.47
CA ALA A 47 -5.51 -12.48 -15.79
C ALA A 47 -5.81 -11.30 -16.72
N ASP A 48 -6.79 -10.50 -16.31
CA ASP A 48 -7.13 -9.26 -16.99
C ASP A 48 -6.22 -8.11 -16.54
N HIS A 49 -5.34 -7.65 -17.43
CA HIS A 49 -4.42 -6.54 -17.17
C HIS A 49 -4.99 -5.15 -17.51
N TYR A 50 -6.25 -5.06 -17.93
CA TYR A 50 -6.87 -3.76 -18.17
C TYR A 50 -7.08 -2.99 -16.86
N ILE A 51 -6.97 -1.66 -16.96
CA ILE A 51 -7.33 -0.74 -15.88
C ILE A 51 -8.79 -0.36 -16.09
N ARG A 52 -9.63 -0.62 -15.08
CA ARG A 52 -11.08 -0.36 -15.15
C ARG A 52 -11.47 0.65 -14.09
N SER A 53 -12.38 1.57 -14.46
CA SER A 53 -13.03 2.44 -13.48
C SER A 53 -13.72 1.61 -12.39
N TYR A 54 -13.62 2.08 -11.16
CA TYR A 54 -14.27 1.48 -10.00
C TYR A 54 -15.03 2.55 -9.22
N LYS A 55 -16.15 2.15 -8.60
CA LYS A 55 -16.90 2.97 -7.66
C LYS A 55 -17.22 2.14 -6.44
N VAL A 56 -17.04 2.72 -5.26
CA VAL A 56 -17.47 2.11 -3.99
C VAL A 56 -18.98 2.22 -3.89
N THR A 57 -19.63 1.16 -3.42
CA THR A 57 -21.08 1.17 -3.19
C THR A 57 -21.39 0.49 -1.86
N PHE A 58 -22.21 1.14 -1.04
CA PHE A 58 -22.80 0.60 0.17
C PHE A 58 -24.23 0.18 -0.15
N THR A 59 -24.41 -1.08 -0.52
CA THR A 59 -25.74 -1.60 -0.86
C THR A 59 -26.68 -1.53 0.35
N GLU A 60 -27.96 -1.31 0.09
CA GLU A 60 -28.99 -1.24 1.14
C GLU A 60 -28.98 -2.51 2.01
N GLU A 61 -28.78 -3.68 1.40
CA GLU A 61 -28.66 -4.96 2.09
C GLU A 61 -27.52 -4.97 3.13
N VAL A 62 -26.32 -4.52 2.74
CA VAL A 62 -25.15 -4.49 3.64
C VAL A 62 -25.35 -3.46 4.75
N VAL A 63 -25.90 -2.29 4.43
CA VAL A 63 -26.20 -1.26 5.44
C VAL A 63 -27.26 -1.75 6.43
N LYS A 64 -28.30 -2.44 5.94
CA LYS A 64 -29.36 -3.01 6.78
C LYS A 64 -28.84 -4.12 7.68
N ASP A 65 -28.03 -5.04 7.15
CA ASP A 65 -27.37 -6.09 7.94
C ASP A 65 -26.46 -5.49 9.02
N LEU A 66 -25.66 -4.48 8.67
CA LEU A 66 -24.82 -3.76 9.63
C LEU A 66 -25.65 -3.14 10.75
N LYS A 67 -26.69 -2.37 10.42
CA LYS A 67 -27.59 -1.74 11.41
C LYS A 67 -28.28 -2.78 12.29
N TYR A 68 -28.71 -3.89 11.70
CA TYR A 68 -29.27 -5.01 12.46
C TYR A 68 -28.28 -5.53 13.51
N ARG A 69 -27.03 -5.82 13.11
CA ARG A 69 -25.99 -6.32 14.03
C ARG A 69 -25.65 -5.31 15.12
N LEU A 70 -25.54 -4.03 14.78
CA LEU A 70 -25.28 -2.96 15.76
C LEU A 70 -26.40 -2.90 16.82
N ASN A 71 -27.66 -2.98 16.39
CA ASN A 71 -28.83 -2.96 17.29
C ASN A 71 -28.99 -4.25 18.12
N HIS A 72 -28.38 -5.36 17.70
CA HIS A 72 -28.41 -6.65 18.41
C HIS A 72 -27.07 -6.96 19.09
N THR A 73 -26.25 -5.94 19.32
CA THR A 73 -25.00 -6.08 20.07
C THR A 73 -25.31 -6.45 21.52
N ARG A 74 -24.48 -7.30 22.12
CA ARG A 74 -24.62 -7.67 23.54
C ARG A 74 -24.46 -6.42 24.43
N PRO A 75 -25.13 -6.38 25.60
CA PRO A 75 -24.93 -5.31 26.57
C PRO A 75 -23.45 -5.16 26.96
N LEU A 76 -22.96 -3.93 26.97
CA LEU A 76 -21.59 -3.63 27.36
C LEU A 76 -21.47 -3.59 28.89
N THR A 77 -20.38 -4.14 29.42
CA THR A 77 -20.06 -4.02 30.85
C THR A 77 -19.67 -2.58 31.18
N PRO A 78 -20.25 -1.96 32.23
CA PRO A 78 -19.90 -0.60 32.63
C PRO A 78 -18.40 -0.48 32.97
N PRO A 79 -17.76 0.67 32.67
CA PRO A 79 -16.35 0.85 32.96
C PRO A 79 -16.12 1.09 34.45
N LEU A 80 -14.88 0.86 34.92
CA LEU A 80 -14.47 1.28 36.25
C LEU A 80 -14.51 2.83 36.35
N LYS A 81 -14.76 3.34 37.55
CA LYS A 81 -14.81 4.80 37.78
C LYS A 81 -13.42 5.41 37.59
N ASN A 82 -13.36 6.57 36.95
CA ASN A 82 -12.16 7.40 36.80
C ASN A 82 -10.95 6.74 36.10
N VAL A 83 -11.16 5.69 35.29
CA VAL A 83 -10.07 5.02 34.55
C VAL A 83 -9.90 5.51 33.11
N ALA A 84 -10.83 6.32 32.60
CA ALA A 84 -10.85 6.78 31.21
C ALA A 84 -10.61 5.61 30.22
N TRP A 85 -9.42 5.57 29.58
CA TRP A 85 -9.01 4.58 28.58
C TRP A 85 -7.88 3.63 29.03
N THR A 86 -7.51 3.59 30.32
CA THR A 86 -6.34 2.85 30.78
C THR A 86 -6.49 1.32 30.72
N TYR A 87 -7.71 0.82 30.60
CA TYR A 87 -8.03 -0.62 30.48
C TYR A 87 -8.50 -0.99 29.07
N GLY A 88 -8.14 -0.17 28.07
CA GLY A 88 -8.63 -0.29 26.70
C GLY A 88 -9.88 0.56 26.47
N THR A 89 -10.71 0.13 25.53
CA THR A 89 -11.87 0.91 25.07
C THR A 89 -12.86 1.15 26.21
N ASN A 90 -13.10 2.42 26.51
CA ASN A 90 -14.12 2.82 27.47
C ASN A 90 -15.52 2.51 26.91
N THR A 91 -16.33 1.75 27.65
CA THR A 91 -17.64 1.28 27.18
C THR A 91 -18.69 2.38 27.10
N ASP A 92 -18.57 3.47 27.86
CA ASP A 92 -19.45 4.64 27.71
C ASP A 92 -19.19 5.35 26.38
N ALA A 93 -17.91 5.49 25.99
CA ALA A 93 -17.53 6.07 24.71
C ALA A 93 -17.94 5.16 23.54
N LEU A 94 -17.72 3.85 23.66
CA LEU A 94 -18.14 2.87 22.66
C LEU A 94 -19.65 2.88 22.45
N SER A 95 -20.43 2.93 23.53
CA SER A 95 -21.90 3.00 23.44
C SER A 95 -22.38 4.18 22.59
N LYS A 96 -21.80 5.37 22.79
CA LYS A 96 -22.11 6.56 21.98
C LYS A 96 -21.70 6.39 20.52
N PHE A 97 -20.56 5.76 20.26
CA PHE A 97 -20.10 5.50 18.90
C PHE A 97 -21.02 4.51 18.16
N LEU A 98 -21.41 3.42 18.82
CA LEU A 98 -22.32 2.42 18.24
C LEU A 98 -23.68 3.03 17.94
N ASP A 99 -24.22 3.85 18.85
CA ASP A 99 -25.48 4.58 18.64
C ASP A 99 -25.39 5.51 17.42
N TYR A 100 -24.35 6.33 17.34
CA TYR A 100 -24.14 7.21 16.20
C TYR A 100 -24.03 6.43 14.89
N TRP A 101 -23.28 5.32 14.88
CA TRP A 101 -23.09 4.52 13.67
C TRP A 101 -24.38 3.84 13.19
N ALA A 102 -25.20 3.34 14.13
CA ALA A 102 -26.47 2.71 13.81
C ALA A 102 -27.52 3.72 13.31
N ASN A 103 -27.59 4.89 13.96
CA ASN A 103 -28.74 5.79 13.84
C ASN A 103 -28.45 7.04 13.00
N ASN A 104 -27.24 7.60 13.09
CA ASN A 104 -26.95 8.95 12.59
C ASN A 104 -25.94 8.98 11.44
N TYR A 105 -25.17 7.91 11.22
CA TYR A 105 -24.17 7.88 10.16
C TYR A 105 -24.80 7.80 8.75
N ASN A 106 -24.52 8.81 7.93
CA ASN A 106 -25.02 8.90 6.56
C ASN A 106 -24.11 8.15 5.57
N PHE A 107 -24.50 6.93 5.22
CA PHE A 107 -23.76 6.10 4.26
C PHE A 107 -23.79 6.66 2.83
N GLU A 108 -24.89 7.29 2.41
CA GLU A 108 -25.01 7.87 1.07
C GLU A 108 -24.05 9.05 0.90
N GLU A 109 -24.00 9.93 1.89
CA GLU A 109 -23.05 11.05 1.91
C GLU A 109 -21.61 10.55 1.91
N ARG A 110 -21.30 9.51 2.71
CA ARG A 110 -19.95 8.93 2.73
C ARG A 110 -19.59 8.30 1.39
N GLU A 111 -20.50 7.59 0.76
CA GLU A 111 -20.28 6.98 -0.56
C GLU A 111 -19.94 8.05 -1.59
N LYS A 112 -20.71 9.15 -1.64
CA LYS A 112 -20.44 10.30 -2.51
C LYS A 112 -19.06 10.90 -2.23
N HIS A 113 -18.72 11.08 -0.95
CA HIS A 113 -17.42 11.62 -0.56
C HIS A 113 -16.25 10.72 -0.97
N ILE A 114 -16.37 9.39 -0.79
CA ILE A 114 -15.31 8.44 -1.21
C ILE A 114 -15.15 8.45 -2.74
N ASN A 115 -16.26 8.48 -3.47
CA ASN A 115 -16.28 8.47 -4.93
C ASN A 115 -16.02 9.84 -5.58
N GLN A 116 -15.67 10.87 -4.80
CA GLN A 116 -15.30 12.19 -5.35
C GLN A 116 -14.01 12.14 -6.16
N TYR A 117 -13.15 11.15 -5.88
CA TYR A 117 -11.91 10.90 -6.60
C TYR A 117 -12.06 9.72 -7.57
N PRO A 118 -11.43 9.76 -8.76
CA PRO A 118 -11.44 8.65 -9.71
C PRO A 118 -10.75 7.41 -9.14
N GLN A 119 -11.49 6.32 -8.97
CA GLN A 119 -10.93 5.06 -8.52
C GLN A 119 -10.82 4.07 -9.66
N PHE A 120 -9.80 3.22 -9.61
CA PHE A 120 -9.52 2.22 -10.62
C PHE A 120 -9.22 0.86 -10.00
N LYS A 121 -9.42 -0.19 -10.79
CA LYS A 121 -9.15 -1.57 -10.42
C LYS A 121 -8.40 -2.26 -11.55
N THR A 122 -7.36 -3.01 -11.20
CA THR A 122 -6.58 -3.80 -12.17
C THR A 122 -6.02 -5.06 -11.51
N ASN A 123 -5.58 -6.03 -12.32
CA ASN A 123 -4.90 -7.23 -11.83
C ASN A 123 -3.39 -6.99 -11.76
N ILE A 124 -2.82 -7.16 -10.57
CA ILE A 124 -1.37 -7.21 -10.35
C ILE A 124 -1.04 -8.58 -9.78
N GLN A 125 -0.29 -9.37 -10.55
CA GLN A 125 0.21 -10.68 -10.12
C GLN A 125 -0.89 -11.62 -9.57
N GLY A 126 -2.07 -11.63 -10.21
CA GLY A 126 -3.19 -12.48 -9.83
C GLY A 126 -4.18 -11.85 -8.83
N ARG A 127 -3.88 -10.66 -8.30
CA ARG A 127 -4.74 -9.97 -7.33
C ARG A 127 -5.37 -8.73 -7.93
N ARG A 128 -6.67 -8.56 -7.67
CA ARG A 128 -7.37 -7.32 -8.00
C ARG A 128 -7.03 -6.25 -6.97
N VAL A 129 -6.25 -5.25 -7.39
CA VAL A 129 -5.86 -4.11 -6.57
C VAL A 129 -6.73 -2.91 -6.95
N ILE A 130 -7.17 -2.16 -5.95
CA ILE A 130 -7.89 -0.89 -6.12
C ILE A 130 -6.91 0.24 -5.84
N VAL A 131 -6.86 1.22 -6.74
CA VAL A 131 -6.02 2.42 -6.63
C VAL A 131 -6.89 3.66 -6.86
N ASN A 132 -6.51 4.77 -6.22
CA ASN A 132 -7.14 6.09 -6.32
C ASN A 132 -6.08 7.10 -6.77
#